data_AF-A0A659UQQ4-F1
#
_entry.id   AF-A0A659UQQ4-F1
#
_cell.length_a   1.000
_cell.length_b   1.000
_cell.length_c   1.000
_cell.angle_alpha   90.00
_cell.angle_beta   90.00
_cell.angle_gamma   90.00
#
_symmetry.space_group_name_H-M   'P 1'
#
loop_
_entity.id
_entity.type
_entity.pdbx_description
1 polymer ?
#
loop_
_entity_poly.entity_id
_entity_poly.type
_entity_poly.pdbx_seq_one_letter_code
_entity_poly.pdbx_strand_id
1 'polypeptide(L)'
;WIAASYEQALADGTRPESFDKDFIRSWVAARCDPYKDPIPRIPDEVVEQASRVYAQAFEAITGKAFVPDLSGDTVLDRIRANLADYF
;
A
#
# COMPACT_ATOMS: atom_id res chain seq x y z
N TRP A 1 3.92 -8.52 -8.14
CA TRP A 1 2.65 -8.67 -8.87
C TRP A 1 1.91 -9.94 -8.47
N ILE A 2 0.57 -9.90 -8.51
CA ILE A 2 -0.28 -11.06 -8.23
C ILE A 2 -0.17 -12.03 -9.41
N ALA A 3 0.29 -13.26 -9.14
CA ALA A 3 0.54 -14.28 -10.17
C ALA A 3 -0.71 -14.55 -11.03
N ALA A 4 -1.88 -14.62 -10.41
CA ALA A 4 -3.16 -14.88 -11.09
C ALA A 4 -3.54 -13.80 -12.12
N SER A 5 -3.07 -12.56 -11.96
CA SER A 5 -3.33 -11.46 -12.90
C SER A 5 -2.33 -11.39 -14.06
N TYR A 6 -1.20 -12.08 -13.94
CA TYR A 6 -0.03 -11.81 -14.78
C TYR A 6 -0.24 -12.18 -16.24
N GLU A 7 -0.72 -13.39 -16.53
CA GLU A 7 -0.89 -13.88 -17.91
C GLU A 7 -1.88 -13.03 -18.70
N GLN A 8 -3.02 -12.70 -18.10
CA GLN A 8 -4.04 -11.85 -18.73
C GLN A 8 -3.51 -10.43 -18.98
N ALA A 9 -2.87 -9.82 -17.97
CA ALA A 9 -2.32 -8.48 -18.13
C ALA A 9 -1.24 -8.43 -19.21
N LEU A 10 -0.40 -9.46 -19.30
CA LEU A 10 0.61 -9.59 -20.35
C LEU A 10 -0.03 -9.71 -21.74
N ALA A 11 -1.07 -10.53 -21.89
CA ALA A 11 -1.80 -10.68 -23.15
C ALA A 11 -2.48 -9.37 -23.59
N ASP A 12 -3.00 -8.60 -22.64
CA ASP A 12 -3.70 -7.34 -22.90
C ASP A 12 -2.74 -6.13 -23.04
N GLY A 13 -1.43 -6.32 -22.82
CA GLY A 13 -0.45 -5.23 -22.78
C GLY A 13 -0.69 -4.24 -21.64
N THR A 14 -1.38 -4.67 -20.59
CA THR A 14 -1.68 -3.87 -19.40
C THR A 14 -0.74 -4.25 -18.24
N ARG A 15 -0.84 -3.52 -17.13
CA ARG A 15 -0.02 -3.78 -15.95
C ARG A 15 -0.67 -4.88 -15.09
N PRO A 16 0.07 -5.93 -14.68
CA PRO A 16 -0.41 -6.88 -13.69
C PRO A 16 -0.81 -6.18 -12.40
N GLU A 17 -1.73 -6.79 -11.65
CA GLU A 17 -2.14 -6.28 -10.35
C GLU A 17 -0.92 -6.24 -9.41
N SER A 18 -0.68 -5.07 -8.80
CA SER A 18 0.42 -4.91 -7.85
C SER A 18 -0.01 -5.21 -6.43
N PHE A 19 0.91 -5.80 -5.66
CA PHE A 19 0.73 -6.10 -4.24
C PHE A 19 1.59 -5.21 -3.32
N ASP A 20 2.11 -4.09 -3.84
CA ASP A 20 3.05 -3.21 -3.12
C ASP A 20 2.83 -1.69 -3.39
N LYS A 21 3.86 -0.87 -3.15
CA LYS A 21 3.86 0.60 -3.38
C LYS A 21 3.45 1.00 -4.78
N ASP A 22 3.59 0.11 -5.76
CA ASP A 22 3.24 0.42 -7.13
C ASP A 22 1.73 0.64 -7.33
N PHE A 23 0.87 0.18 -6.40
CA PHE A 23 -0.54 0.54 -6.38
C PHE A 23 -0.73 2.07 -6.29
N ILE A 24 -0.16 2.71 -5.26
CA ILE A 24 -0.24 4.17 -5.08
C ILE A 24 0.48 4.91 -6.21
N ARG A 25 1.65 4.43 -6.63
CA ARG A 25 2.39 5.07 -7.74
C ARG A 25 1.57 5.09 -9.02
N SER A 26 0.89 3.99 -9.34
CA SER A 26 0.01 3.92 -10.52
C SER A 26 -1.18 4.87 -10.39
N TRP A 27 -1.79 4.93 -9.21
CA TRP A 27 -2.91 5.84 -8.96
C TRP A 27 -2.54 7.31 -9.16
N VAL A 28 -1.36 7.72 -8.67
CA VAL A 28 -0.84 9.08 -8.83
C VAL A 28 -0.46 9.35 -10.29
N ALA A 29 0.31 8.45 -10.92
CA ALA A 29 0.77 8.62 -12.30
C ALA A 29 -0.38 8.69 -13.33
N ALA A 30 -1.53 8.10 -13.02
CA ALA A 30 -2.73 8.22 -13.86
C ALA A 30 -3.39 9.61 -13.80
N ARG A 31 -2.97 10.49 -12.87
CA ARG A 31 -3.59 11.80 -12.59
C ARG A 31 -2.64 12.97 -12.81
N CYS A 32 -1.34 12.80 -12.56
CA CYS A 32 -0.35 13.86 -12.74
C CYS A 32 1.06 13.28 -12.94
N ASP A 33 2.02 14.08 -13.41
CA ASP A 33 3.44 13.75 -13.34
C ASP A 33 3.95 14.06 -11.92
N PRO A 34 4.20 13.05 -11.05
CA PRO A 34 4.57 13.28 -9.65
C PRO A 34 5.92 13.96 -9.46
N TYR A 35 6.71 14.11 -10.53
CA TYR A 35 8.01 14.77 -10.50
C TYR A 35 7.95 16.23 -10.95
N LYS A 36 6.81 16.68 -11.50
CA LYS A 36 6.66 18.04 -12.06
C LYS A 36 5.42 18.76 -11.54
N ASP A 37 4.34 18.01 -11.32
CA ASP A 37 3.04 18.54 -10.97
C ASP A 37 2.76 18.37 -9.47
N PRO A 38 1.94 19.25 -8.88
CA PRO A 38 1.41 19.04 -7.53
C PRO A 38 0.62 17.74 -7.44
N ILE A 39 0.95 16.90 -6.45
CA ILE A 39 0.21 15.65 -6.21
C ILE A 39 -1.17 16.01 -5.65
N PRO A 40 -2.28 15.54 -6.26
CA PRO A 40 -3.61 15.78 -5.75
C PRO A 40 -3.80 15.11 -4.39
N ARG A 41 -4.76 15.59 -3.59
CA ARG A 41 -5.16 14.91 -2.36
C ARG A 41 -5.55 13.47 -2.70
N ILE A 42 -4.87 12.51 -2.06
CA ILE A 42 -5.20 11.10 -2.18
C ILE A 42 -6.46 10.87 -1.33
N PRO A 43 -7.56 10.34 -1.91
CA PRO A 43 -8.76 10.02 -1.15
C PRO A 43 -8.50 8.96 -0.08
N ASP A 44 -9.23 9.04 1.02
CA ASP A 44 -9.03 8.15 2.16
C ASP A 44 -9.29 6.68 1.75
N GLU A 45 -10.25 6.42 0.84
CA GLU A 45 -10.49 5.06 0.33
C GLU A 45 -9.29 4.47 -0.41
N VAL A 46 -8.48 5.30 -1.09
CA VAL A 46 -7.27 4.86 -1.81
C VAL A 46 -6.15 4.56 -0.81
N VAL A 47 -6.05 5.35 0.26
CA VAL A 47 -5.09 5.09 1.36
C VAL A 47 -5.43 3.78 2.08
N GLU A 48 -6.72 3.53 2.32
CA GLU A 48 -7.17 2.27 2.91
C GLU A 48 -6.91 1.08 1.98
N GLN A 49 -7.16 1.22 0.67
CA GLN A 49 -6.83 0.18 -0.31
C GLN A 49 -5.34 -0.15 -0.29
N ALA A 50 -4.47 0.87 -0.26
CA ALA A 50 -3.04 0.66 -0.15
C ALA A 50 -2.66 -0.08 1.14
N SER A 51 -3.30 0.24 2.26
CA SER A 51 -3.08 -0.46 3.53
C SER A 51 -3.50 -1.94 3.44
N ARG A 52 -4.64 -2.23 2.80
CA ARG A 52 -5.12 -3.59 2.55
C ARG A 52 -4.18 -4.39 1.66
N VAL A 53 -3.59 -3.77 0.63
CA VAL A 53 -2.60 -4.41 -0.24
C VAL A 53 -1.41 -4.95 0.56
N TYR A 54 -0.89 -4.20 1.53
CA TYR A 54 0.18 -4.68 2.40
C TYR A 54 -0.25 -5.78 3.37
N ALA A 55 -1.45 -5.67 3.94
CA ALA A 55 -2.01 -6.71 4.79
C ALA A 55 -2.13 -8.03 4.01
N GLN A 56 -2.67 -8.00 2.79
CA GLN A 56 -2.78 -9.16 1.90
C GLN A 56 -1.40 -9.73 1.54
N ALA A 57 -0.41 -8.87 1.25
CA ALA A 57 0.95 -9.33 0.98
C ALA A 57 1.55 -10.06 2.20
N PHE A 58 1.39 -9.50 3.40
CA PHE A 58 1.81 -10.16 4.63
C PHE A 58 1.13 -11.53 4.81
N GLU A 59 -0.19 -11.59 4.64
CA GLU A 59 -0.97 -12.82 4.79
C GLU A 59 -0.56 -13.88 3.76
N ALA A 60 -0.40 -13.48 2.50
CA ALA A 60 0.00 -14.37 1.41
C ALA A 60 1.41 -14.93 1.58
N ILE A 61 2.35 -14.12 2.07
CA ILE A 61 3.74 -14.53 2.26
C ILE A 61 3.91 -15.39 3.52
N THR A 62 3.24 -15.01 4.61
CA THR A 62 3.47 -15.62 5.93
C THR A 62 2.48 -16.71 6.30
N GLY A 63 1.32 -16.76 5.63
CA GLY A 63 0.19 -17.61 5.99
C GLY A 63 -0.52 -17.22 7.29
N LYS A 64 -0.15 -16.08 7.91
CA LYS A 64 -0.74 -15.59 9.15
C LYS A 64 -1.73 -14.48 8.86
N ALA A 65 -2.85 -14.46 9.57
CA ALA A 65 -3.78 -13.33 9.51
C ALA A 65 -3.08 -12.03 9.96
N PHE A 66 -3.32 -10.95 9.22
CA PHE A 66 -2.84 -9.63 9.63
C PHE A 66 -3.75 -9.08 10.72
N VAL A 67 -3.19 -8.78 11.88
CA VAL A 67 -3.90 -8.14 12.99
C VAL A 67 -3.25 -6.79 13.25
N PRO A 68 -3.94 -5.66 12.99
CA PRO A 68 -3.39 -4.36 13.28
C PRO A 68 -3.26 -4.19 14.79
N ASP A 69 -2.15 -3.62 15.23
CA ASP A 69 -2.03 -3.11 16.59
C ASP A 69 -2.88 -1.84 16.69
N LEU A 70 -3.88 -1.87 17.57
CA LEU A 70 -4.77 -0.74 17.85
C LEU A 70 -4.54 -0.18 19.27
N SER A 71 -3.43 -0.55 19.92
CA SER A 71 -3.02 0.03 21.19
C SER A 71 -2.55 1.49 21.03
N GLY A 72 -2.57 2.19 22.16
CA GLY A 72 -2.23 3.61 22.27
C GLY A 72 -3.38 4.53 21.88
N ASP A 73 -3.27 5.81 22.25
CA ASP A 73 -4.30 6.81 21.97
C ASP A 73 -4.33 7.19 20.48
N THR A 74 -3.16 7.22 19.82
CA THR A 74 -3.02 7.46 18.39
C THR A 74 -1.92 6.60 17.77
N VAL A 75 -1.96 6.43 16.44
CA VAL A 75 -0.89 5.77 15.68
C VAL A 75 0.46 6.46 15.92
N LEU A 76 0.50 7.79 16.00
CA LEU A 76 1.73 8.55 16.23
C LEU A 76 2.29 8.31 17.62
N ASP A 77 1.44 8.23 18.65
CA ASP A 77 1.88 7.97 20.01
C ASP A 77 2.44 6.56 20.15
N ARG A 78 1.81 5.57 19.50
CA ARG A 78 2.36 4.21 19.42
C ARG A 78 3.72 4.17 18.72
N ILE A 79 3.87 4.87 17.59
CA ILE A 79 5.16 4.93 16.88
C ILE A 79 6.23 5.55 17.79
N ARG A 80 5.92 6.66 18.47
CA ARG A 80 6.86 7.33 19.38
C ARG A 80 7.25 6.43 20.55
N ALA A 81 6.29 5.75 21.18
CA ALA A 81 6.55 4.85 22.29
C ALA A 81 7.48 3.69 21.89
N ASN A 82 7.23 3.06 20.73
CA ASN A 82 8.09 1.99 20.21
C ASN A 82 9.51 2.44 19.83
N LEU A 83 9.70 3.75 19.60
CA LEU A 83 10.99 4.33 19.27
C LEU A 83 11.72 4.93 20.48
N ALA A 84 11.07 5.02 21.65
CA ALA A 84 11.61 5.73 22.82
C ALA A 84 12.95 5.17 23.32
N ASP A 85 13.18 3.86 23.21
CA ASP A 85 14.43 3.23 23.64
C ASP A 85 15.62 3.50 22.68
N TYR A 86 15.37 4.13 21.53
CA TYR A 86 16.37 4.39 20.49
C TYR A 86 16.82 5.86 20.39
N PHE A 87 16.28 6.76 21.23
CA PHE A 87 16.58 8.20 21.24
C PHE A 87 16.68 8.74 22.67
#